data_AF-A0A9Q3YMB4-F1
#
_entry.id   AF-A0A9Q3YMB4-F1
#
_cell.length_a   1.000
_cell.length_b   1.000
_cell.length_c   1.000
_cell.angle_alpha   90.00
_cell.angle_beta   90.00
_cell.angle_gamma   90.00
#
_symmetry.space_group_name_H-M   'P 1'
#
loop_
_entity.id
_entity.type
_entity.pdbx_description
1 polymer ?
#
loop_
_entity_poly.entity_id
_entity_poly.type
_entity_poly.pdbx_seq_one_letter_code
_entity_poly.pdbx_strand_id
1 'polypeptide(L)' 'MIGNGFAWGNGYTIMEEGELDRDTWQLRVSHYLVAGPDGRPLPGRFASLEAAKAFIDGREEGGPGNL' A
#
# COMPACT_ATOMS: atom_id res chain seq x y z
N MET A 1 6.97 3.56 -11.43
CA MET A 1 6.42 2.31 -12.02
C MET A 1 5.69 1.59 -10.91
N ILE A 2 4.48 1.07 -11.17
CA ILE A 2 3.79 0.22 -10.20
C ILE A 2 4.24 -1.23 -10.41
N GLY A 3 4.68 -1.86 -9.31
CA GLY A 3 5.12 -3.24 -9.26
C GLY A 3 4.02 -4.18 -8.83
N ASN A 4 4.26 -4.90 -7.73
CA ASN A 4 3.31 -5.84 -7.17
C ASN A 4 2.20 -5.14 -6.39
N GLY A 5 1.02 -5.77 -6.39
CA GLY A 5 -0.11 -5.42 -5.54
C GLY A 5 -0.37 -6.49 -4.48
N PHE A 6 -0.73 -6.07 -3.27
CA PHE A 6 -1.06 -6.94 -2.14
C PHE A 6 -2.43 -6.58 -1.60
N ALA A 7 -3.32 -7.56 -1.48
CA ALA A 7 -4.59 -7.38 -0.78
C ALA A 7 -4.34 -7.32 0.74
N TRP A 8 -5.00 -6.40 1.44
CA TRP A 8 -4.96 -6.30 2.89
C TRP A 8 -6.25 -5.72 3.47
N GLY A 9 -6.59 -6.09 4.70
CA GLY A 9 -7.82 -5.64 5.36
C GLY A 9 -9.09 -5.92 4.54
N ASN A 10 -10.11 -5.10 4.76
CA ASN A 10 -11.40 -5.18 4.08
C ASN A 10 -11.38 -4.43 2.74
N GLY A 11 -10.72 -5.02 1.75
CA GLY A 11 -10.77 -4.56 0.34
C GLY A 11 -9.69 -3.54 -0.03
N TYR A 12 -8.73 -3.24 0.84
CA TYR A 12 -7.61 -2.37 0.49
C TYR A 12 -6.58 -3.09 -0.37
N THR A 13 -5.87 -2.32 -1.19
CA THR A 13 -4.74 -2.80 -1.99
C THR A 13 -3.50 -1.97 -1.70
N ILE A 14 -2.40 -2.62 -1.32
CA ILE A 14 -1.08 -2.00 -1.17
C ILE A 14 -0.30 -2.25 -2.46
N MET A 15 0.34 -1.22 -3.01
CA MET A 15 1.09 -1.32 -4.27
C MET A 15 2.54 -0.87 -4.07
N GLU A 16 3.47 -1.59 -4.67
CA GLU A 16 4.86 -1.14 -4.80
C GLU A 16 4.97 -0.02 -5.84
N GLU A 17 5.65 1.07 -5.49
CA GLU A 17 6.08 2.07 -6.46
C GLU A 17 7.59 2.27 -6.41
N GLY A 18 8.21 2.24 -7.59
CA GLY A 18 9.64 2.43 -7.71
C GLY A 18 10.11 2.63 -9.14
N GLU A 19 11.41 2.42 -9.33
CA GLU A 19 12.11 2.59 -10.60
C GLU A 19 12.66 1.25 -11.08
N LEU A 20 12.75 1.11 -12.41
CA LEU A 20 13.43 -0.05 -13.01
C LEU A 20 14.93 0.06 -12.73
N ASP A 21 15.49 -0.92 -12.05
CA ASP A 21 16.92 -1.08 -11.98
C ASP A 21 17.42 -1.60 -13.34
N ARG A 22 18.27 -0.83 -14.02
CA ARG A 22 18.69 -1.14 -15.40
C ARG A 22 19.75 -2.24 -15.49
N ASP A 23 20.43 -2.53 -14.38
CA ASP A 23 21.46 -3.55 -14.35
C ASP A 23 20.85 -4.93 -14.09
N THR A 24 19.78 -4.98 -13.30
CA THR A 24 19.12 -6.23 -12.87
C THR A 24 17.75 -6.46 -13.51
N TRP A 25 17.16 -5.43 -14.14
CA TRP A 25 15.79 -5.41 -14.66
C TRP A 25 14.71 -5.66 -13.60
N GLN A 26 15.07 -5.61 -12.32
CA GLN A 26 14.14 -5.73 -11.22
C GLN A 26 13.56 -4.36 -10.87
N LEU A 27 12.38 -4.36 -10.26
CA LEU A 27 11.85 -3.14 -9.67
C LEU A 27 12.62 -2.83 -8.38
N ARG A 28 13.30 -1.68 -8.34
CA ARG A 28 13.81 -1.11 -7.10
C ARG A 28 12.67 -0.35 -6.42
N VAL A 29 12.05 -0.99 -5.45
CA VAL A 29 10.94 -0.40 -4.68
C VAL A 29 11.45 0.80 -3.88
N SER A 30 10.77 1.94 -4.02
CA SER A 30 11.10 3.17 -3.29
C SER A 30 10.15 3.42 -2.13
N HIS A 31 8.88 3.06 -2.31
CA HIS A 31 7.84 3.17 -1.31
C HIS A 31 6.62 2.33 -1.70
N TYR A 32 5.64 2.28 -0.81
CA TYR A 32 4.36 1.64 -1.01
C TYR A 32 3.24 2.68 -1.00
N LEU A 33 2.23 2.44 -1.80
CA LEU A 33 0.98 3.22 -1.90
C LEU A 33 -0.18 2.36 -1.44
N VAL A 34 -1.27 2.99 -1.01
CA VAL A 34 -2.49 2.28 -0.60
C VAL A 34 -3.66 2.79 -1.43
N ALA A 35 -4.48 1.88 -1.94
CA ALA A 35 -5.80 2.17 -2.48
C ALA A 35 -6.88 1.63 -1.54
N GLY A 36 -7.97 2.39 -1.41
CA GLY A 36 -9.15 2.00 -0.66
C GLY A 36 -9.96 0.91 -1.36
N PRO A 37 -11.03 0.41 -0.71
CA PRO A 37 -11.92 -0.61 -1.29
C PRO A 37 -12.66 -0.16 -2.55
N ASP A 38 -12.75 1.15 -2.77
CA ASP A 38 -13.28 1.76 -3.99
C ASP A 38 -12.25 1.84 -5.13
N GLY A 39 -11.04 1.32 -4.91
CA GLY A 39 -9.92 1.35 -5.83
C GLY A 39 -9.23 2.72 -5.94
N ARG A 40 -9.61 3.71 -5.13
CA ARG A 40 -9.00 5.05 -5.20
C ARG A 40 -7.77 5.15 -4.30
N PRO A 41 -6.73 5.89 -4.72
CA PRO A 41 -5.53 6.05 -3.92
C PRO A 41 -5.86 6.83 -2.64
N LEU A 42 -5.35 6.32 -1.52
CA LEU A 42 -5.32 7.03 -0.25
C LEU A 42 -4.05 7.88 -0.15
N PRO A 43 -4.08 8.99 0.59
CA PRO A 43 -2.90 9.81 0.79
C PRO A 43 -1.85 9.08 1.61
N GLY A 44 -0.59 9.19 1.19
CA GLY A 44 0.56 8.66 1.92
C GLY A 44 1.52 7.87 1.02
N ARG A 45 2.77 7.81 1.46
CA ARG A 45 3.82 6.95 0.90
C ARG A 45 4.49 6.25 2.05
N PHE A 46 4.56 4.93 2.01
CA PHE A 46 5.05 4.12 3.12
C PHE A 46 6.42 3.54 2.78
N ALA A 47 7.36 3.61 3.72
CA ALA A 47 8.72 3.12 3.50
C ALA A 47 8.80 1.58 3.45
N SER A 48 7.78 0.88 3.94
CA SER A 48 7.72 -0.58 3.96
C SER A 48 6.28 -1.09 3.81
N LEU A 49 6.15 -2.35 3.40
CA LEU A 49 4.86 -3.05 3.33
C LEU A 49 4.17 -3.08 4.71
N GLU A 50 4.93 -3.34 5.78
CA GLU A 50 4.40 -3.37 7.15
C GLU A 50 3.88 -2.00 7.62
N ALA A 51 4.54 -0.90 7.24
CA ALA A 51 4.04 0.43 7.54
C ALA A 51 2.71 0.73 6.81
N ALA A 52 2.55 0.24 5.58
CA ALA A 52 1.30 0.37 4.84
C ALA A 52 0.17 -0.48 5.45
N LYS A 53 0.47 -1.71 5.91
CA LYS A 53 -0.48 -2.57 6.63
C LYS A 53 -0.95 -1.92 7.93
N ALA A 54 -0.02 -1.46 8.77
CA ALA A 54 -0.34 -0.79 10.03
C ALA A 54 -1.24 0.46 9.83
N PHE A 55 -1.05 1.18 8.73
CA PHE A 55 -1.90 2.32 8.35
C PHE A 55 -3.33 1.92 7.96
N ILE A 56 -3.53 0.73 7.40
CA ILE A 56 -4.85 0.17 7.10
C ILE A 56 -5.48 -0.34 8.41
N ASP A 57 -4.74 -1.12 9.20
CA ASP A 57 -5.21 -1.68 10.46
C ASP A 57 -5.71 -0.58 11.41
N GLY A 58 -4.94 0.50 11.57
CA GLY A 58 -5.34 1.63 12.40
C GLY A 58 -6.58 2.40 11.90
N ARG A 59 -6.93 2.29 10.61
CA ARG A 59 -8.20 2.85 10.08
C ARG A 59 -9.38 1.94 10.33
N GLU A 60 -9.17 0.64 10.23
CA GLU A 60 -10.23 -0.34 10.48
C GLU A 60 -10.59 -0.38 11.97
N GLU A 61 -9.60 -0.26 12.85
CA GLU A 61 -9.80 -0.13 14.30
C GLU A 61 -10.50 1.19 14.69
N GLY A 62 -10.31 2.25 13.90
CA GLY A 62 -10.94 3.57 14.09
C GLY A 62 -12.24 3.79 13.31
N GLY A 63 -12.71 2.80 12.54
CA GLY A 63 -13.94 2.87 11.74
C GLY A 63 -15.21 2.75 12.59
N PRO A 64 -16.40 3.12 12.08
CA PRO A 64 -17.65 3.22 12.84
C PRO A 64 -18.27 1.84 13.15
N GLY A 65 -17.54 1.01 13.90
CA GLY A 65 -17.96 -0.30 14.40
C GLY A 65 -17.64 -0.51 15.89
N ASN A 66 -17.35 0.56 16.63
CA ASN A 66 -16.99 0.48 18.04
C ASN A 66 -17.74 1.51 18.92
N LEU A 67 -19.06 1.65 18.70
CA LEU A 67 -20.02 2.32 19.59
C LEU A 67 -21.36 1.56 19.59
#